data_AF-A0A3P6FWX9-F1
#
_entry.id   AF-A0A3P6FWX9-F1
#
_cell.length_a   1.000
_cell.length_b   1.000
_cell.length_c   1.000
_cell.angle_alpha   90.00
_cell.angle_beta   90.00
_cell.angle_gamma   90.00
#
_symmetry.space_group_name_H-M   'P 1'
#
loop_
_entity.id
_entity.type
_entity.pdbx_description
1 polymer ?
#
loop_
_entity_poly.entity_id
_entity_poly.type
_entity_poly.pdbx_seq_one_letter_code
_entity_poly.pdbx_strand_id
1 'polypeptide(L)'
;GTAVWNPLLRRGRQIMTKNIRFKLCGIGYDSNRSEISYKLFGYHYYYEHDYKLEIYECASNTWKYINAPYEEWPIKEPLDNHISLGGNSYWTAYNIETSEYLIRKFDFSKEILKDFCILPCKKNHEGDTHYLSVFRGNRFSMLEQCNRTSEIEIWVTEKKIKNGDKEDVVWMKFMSVSIPDIPRLTLSNQSLGRCPSYFIDDRYEKSFVLCFTDETRHGCIYIAKGGLSRKVKIDDVGDGYSHCIYVPSFIPIPRESSK
;
A
#
# COMPACT_ATOMS: atom_id res chain seq x y z
N GLY A 1 4.82 18.10 -2.30
CA GLY A 1 5.44 17.75 -3.59
C GLY A 1 5.89 16.31 -3.54
N THR A 2 5.88 15.61 -4.67
CA THR A 2 6.27 14.18 -4.75
C THR A 2 7.71 14.05 -5.19
N ALA A 3 8.47 13.18 -4.55
CA ALA A 3 9.84 12.85 -4.96
C ALA A 3 9.97 11.35 -5.19
N VAL A 4 10.79 10.99 -6.16
CA VAL A 4 11.13 9.61 -6.46
C VAL A 4 12.60 9.42 -6.16
N TRP A 5 12.92 8.44 -5.33
CA TRP A 5 14.28 8.20 -4.85
C TRP A 5 14.70 6.75 -5.10
N ASN A 6 15.87 6.59 -5.72
CA ASN A 6 16.59 5.33 -5.80
C ASN A 6 17.71 5.36 -4.74
N PRO A 7 17.52 4.68 -3.60
CA PRO A 7 18.48 4.70 -2.50
C PRO A 7 19.79 4.00 -2.85
N LEU A 8 19.75 2.93 -3.65
CA LEU A 8 20.94 2.17 -4.06
C LEU A 8 21.91 3.03 -4.88
N LEU A 9 21.35 3.85 -5.79
CA LEU A 9 22.13 4.77 -6.61
C LEU A 9 22.33 6.14 -5.93
N ARG A 10 21.75 6.36 -4.75
CA ARG A 10 21.68 7.65 -4.05
C ARG A 10 21.19 8.79 -4.94
N ARG A 11 20.19 8.51 -5.79
CA ARG A 11 19.66 9.46 -6.79
C ARG A 11 18.20 9.71 -6.53
N GLY A 12 17.83 10.99 -6.41
CA GLY A 12 16.44 11.42 -6.30
C GLY A 12 16.10 12.40 -7.40
N ARG A 13 14.83 12.43 -7.78
CA ARG A 13 14.28 13.51 -8.61
C ARG A 13 12.95 13.96 -8.01
N GLN A 14 12.75 15.26 -7.99
CA GLN A 14 11.47 15.82 -7.60
C GLN A 14 10.54 15.76 -8.80
N ILE A 15 9.33 15.27 -8.59
CA ILE A 15 8.29 15.32 -9.61
C ILE A 15 7.54 16.60 -9.37
N MET A 16 7.84 17.58 -10.22
CA MET A 16 7.15 18.86 -10.22
C MET A 16 5.70 18.63 -10.66
N THR A 17 4.81 18.54 -9.69
CA THR A 17 3.38 18.58 -9.96
C THR A 17 3.05 20.03 -10.26
N LYS A 18 2.46 20.31 -11.43
CA LYS A 18 1.96 21.66 -11.77
C LYS A 18 0.93 22.16 -10.74
N ASN A 19 0.39 21.25 -9.96
CA ASN A 19 -0.69 21.48 -9.02
C ASN A 19 -0.31 20.97 -7.63
N ILE A 20 -0.61 21.77 -6.62
CA ILE A 20 -0.31 21.51 -5.19
C ILE A 20 -1.14 20.37 -4.57
N ARG A 21 -2.03 19.74 -5.35
CA ARG A 21 -3.07 18.79 -4.87
C ARG A 21 -3.03 17.41 -5.55
N PHE A 22 -1.86 16.95 -6.00
CA PHE A 22 -1.69 15.57 -6.47
C PHE A 22 -1.50 14.64 -5.29
N LYS A 23 -2.31 13.58 -5.18
CA LYS A 23 -2.14 12.50 -4.22
C LYS A 23 -1.71 11.22 -4.94
N LEU A 24 -0.59 10.67 -4.51
CA LEU A 24 0.00 9.46 -5.07
C LEU A 24 -0.70 8.22 -4.54
N CYS A 25 -1.15 7.35 -5.44
CA CYS A 25 -1.89 6.13 -5.13
C CYS A 25 -1.18 4.85 -5.56
N GLY A 26 -0.13 4.96 -6.36
CA GLY A 26 0.53 3.79 -6.92
C GLY A 26 1.79 4.13 -7.69
N ILE A 27 2.69 3.16 -7.72
CA ILE A 27 3.83 3.12 -8.64
C ILE A 27 3.90 1.73 -9.25
N GLY A 28 4.18 1.67 -10.54
CA GLY A 28 4.29 0.41 -11.27
C GLY A 28 4.93 0.61 -12.62
N TYR A 29 4.79 -0.37 -13.50
CA TYR A 29 5.33 -0.36 -14.85
C TYR A 29 4.61 -1.39 -15.71
N ASP A 30 4.70 -1.21 -17.03
CA ASP A 30 4.18 -2.19 -17.98
C ASP A 30 5.13 -3.41 -18.04
N SER A 31 4.73 -4.51 -17.39
CA SER A 31 5.53 -5.74 -17.34
C SER A 31 5.65 -6.47 -18.68
N ASN A 32 4.87 -6.08 -19.69
CA ASN A 32 4.88 -6.71 -21.02
C ASN A 32 5.91 -6.08 -21.96
N ARG A 33 6.53 -4.96 -21.57
CA ARG A 33 7.57 -4.28 -22.37
C ARG A 33 8.95 -4.83 -22.05
N SER A 34 9.81 -4.90 -23.07
CA SER A 34 11.23 -5.23 -22.92
C SER A 34 11.98 -4.15 -22.14
N GLU A 35 11.60 -2.88 -22.32
CA GLU A 35 12.13 -1.75 -21.57
C GLU A 35 11.15 -1.33 -20.49
N ILE A 36 11.61 -1.39 -19.24
CA ILE A 36 10.78 -1.05 -18.09
C ILE A 36 10.86 0.46 -17.84
N SER A 37 9.72 1.13 -18.00
CA SER A 37 9.52 2.51 -17.57
C SER A 37 8.51 2.58 -16.44
N TYR A 38 8.90 3.24 -15.35
CA TYR A 38 8.03 3.44 -14.21
C TYR A 38 6.94 4.44 -14.51
N LYS A 39 5.76 4.18 -13.97
CA LYS A 39 4.59 5.04 -14.01
C LYS A 39 4.14 5.29 -12.58
N LEU A 40 3.71 6.52 -12.30
CA LEU A 40 3.05 6.86 -11.05
C LEU A 40 1.58 7.06 -11.32
N PHE A 41 0.73 6.45 -10.51
CA PHE A 41 -0.71 6.60 -10.56
C PHE A 41 -1.16 7.42 -9.36
N GLY A 42 -2.07 8.35 -9.58
CA GLY A 42 -2.67 9.12 -8.50
C GLY A 42 -3.85 9.92 -9.00
N TYR A 43 -4.29 10.85 -8.17
CA TYR A 43 -5.40 11.73 -8.52
C TYR A 43 -5.15 13.17 -8.13
N HIS A 44 -5.79 14.06 -8.87
CA HIS A 44 -5.92 15.47 -8.53
C HIS A 44 -7.29 15.73 -7.92
N TYR A 45 -7.32 16.49 -6.83
CA TYR A 45 -8.56 17.02 -6.27
C TYR A 45 -8.59 18.55 -6.47
N TYR A 46 -9.52 19.02 -7.31
CA TYR A 46 -9.68 20.46 -7.60
C TYR A 46 -10.66 21.12 -6.64
N TYR A 47 -11.80 20.48 -6.41
CA TYR A 47 -12.87 20.88 -5.47
C TYR A 47 -13.45 19.62 -4.82
N GLU A 48 -14.28 19.77 -3.78
CA GLU A 48 -15.02 18.63 -3.23
C GLU A 48 -15.79 17.95 -4.38
N HIS A 49 -15.46 16.69 -4.67
CA HIS A 49 -16.10 15.80 -5.65
C HIS A 49 -15.61 15.86 -7.13
N ASP A 50 -14.60 16.64 -7.50
CA ASP A 50 -13.94 16.53 -8.83
C ASP A 50 -12.55 15.90 -8.70
N TYR A 51 -12.51 14.57 -8.85
CA TYR A 51 -11.29 13.76 -8.82
C TYR A 51 -10.92 13.31 -10.23
N LYS A 52 -9.73 13.69 -10.69
CA LYS A 52 -9.19 13.24 -11.97
C LYS A 52 -8.03 12.31 -11.75
N LEU A 53 -8.14 11.09 -12.27
CA LEU A 53 -7.07 10.10 -12.26
C LEU A 53 -6.02 10.46 -13.30
N GLU A 54 -4.76 10.41 -12.90
CA GLU A 54 -3.64 10.73 -13.76
C GLU A 54 -2.50 9.72 -13.59
N ILE A 55 -1.77 9.53 -14.68
CA ILE A 55 -0.52 8.79 -14.72
C ILE A 55 0.61 9.74 -15.08
N TYR A 56 1.69 9.70 -14.31
CA TYR A 56 2.96 10.29 -14.69
C TYR A 56 3.89 9.22 -15.27
N GLU A 57 4.28 9.39 -16.52
CA GLU A 57 5.23 8.50 -17.22
C GLU A 57 6.66 8.96 -16.93
N CYS A 58 7.46 8.11 -16.29
CA CYS A 58 8.78 8.50 -15.80
C CYS A 58 9.81 8.68 -16.91
N ALA A 59 9.70 7.95 -18.03
CA ALA A 59 10.63 8.05 -19.15
C ALA A 59 10.47 9.35 -19.94
N SER A 60 9.23 9.77 -20.21
CA SER A 60 8.92 10.98 -20.99
C SER A 60 8.74 12.22 -20.13
N ASN A 61 8.62 12.07 -18.81
CA ASN A 61 8.27 13.14 -17.88
C ASN A 61 6.95 13.83 -18.23
N THR A 62 5.96 13.05 -18.67
CA THR A 62 4.65 13.57 -19.10
C THR A 62 3.53 13.04 -18.24
N TRP A 63 2.54 13.90 -18.00
CA TRP A 63 1.27 13.54 -17.36
C TRP A 63 0.26 13.11 -18.43
N LYS A 64 -0.53 12.08 -18.11
CA LYS A 64 -1.61 11.55 -18.94
C LYS A 64 -2.84 11.34 -18.08
N TYR A 65 -3.99 11.85 -18.51
CA TYR A 65 -5.27 11.57 -17.87
C TYR A 65 -5.73 10.15 -18.15
N ILE A 66 -6.30 9.50 -17.13
CA ILE A 66 -7.02 8.24 -17.30
C ILE A 66 -8.50 8.60 -17.43
N ASN A 67 -9.09 8.30 -18.58
CA ASN A 67 -10.54 8.36 -18.77
C ASN A 67 -11.17 7.09 -18.14
N ALA A 68 -11.11 6.99 -16.82
CA ALA A 68 -11.87 5.99 -16.09
C ALA A 68 -13.11 6.67 -15.51
N PRO A 69 -14.30 6.08 -15.66
CA PRO A 69 -15.48 6.57 -14.97
C PRO A 69 -15.24 6.44 -13.46
N TYR A 70 -15.06 7.57 -12.78
CA TYR A 70 -14.98 7.63 -11.32
C TYR A 70 -16.35 7.34 -10.66
N GLU A 71 -17.40 7.14 -11.47
CA GLU A 71 -18.77 6.86 -11.04
C GLU A 71 -18.97 5.49 -10.37
N GLU A 72 -17.93 4.67 -10.19
CA GLU A 72 -17.98 3.43 -9.40
C GLU A 72 -17.96 3.70 -7.89
N TRP A 73 -18.96 4.44 -7.40
CA TRP A 73 -19.02 4.92 -6.02
C TRP A 73 -19.87 4.10 -5.02
N PRO A 74 -19.86 2.75 -5.03
CA PRO A 74 -20.11 2.00 -3.81
C PRO A 74 -18.81 1.70 -3.03
N ILE A 75 -17.62 2.12 -3.48
CA ILE A 75 -16.36 1.71 -2.87
C ILE A 75 -15.65 2.90 -2.19
N LYS A 76 -15.36 2.81 -0.88
CA LYS A 76 -14.49 3.77 -0.17
C LYS A 76 -13.04 3.31 -0.31
N GLU A 77 -12.19 4.15 -0.91
CA GLU A 77 -10.77 3.82 -1.14
C GLU A 77 -9.85 4.50 -0.11
N PRO A 78 -9.11 3.73 0.71
CA PRO A 78 -7.94 4.24 1.40
C PRO A 78 -6.73 4.22 0.44
N LEU A 79 -6.42 5.35 -0.18
CA LEU A 79 -5.38 5.48 -1.20
C LEU A 79 -3.94 5.55 -0.65
N ASP A 80 -3.78 5.42 0.67
CA ASP A 80 -2.52 5.62 1.38
C ASP A 80 -1.75 4.32 1.71
N ASN A 81 -2.33 3.14 1.40
CA ASN A 81 -1.78 1.81 1.74
C ASN A 81 -1.58 0.89 0.53
N HIS A 82 -1.15 1.46 -0.57
CA HIS A 82 -0.89 0.67 -1.76
C HIS A 82 0.48 -0.02 -1.70
N ILE A 83 0.56 -1.17 -2.35
CA ILE A 83 1.80 -1.90 -2.57
C ILE A 83 2.02 -2.10 -4.06
N SER A 84 3.28 -2.27 -4.46
CA SER A 84 3.64 -2.58 -5.84
C SER A 84 4.10 -4.03 -5.95
N LEU A 85 3.48 -4.81 -6.84
CA LEU A 85 3.84 -6.19 -7.10
C LEU A 85 3.68 -6.52 -8.59
N GLY A 86 4.69 -7.16 -9.19
CA GLY A 86 4.63 -7.55 -10.60
C GLY A 86 4.42 -6.37 -11.58
N GLY A 87 4.82 -5.15 -11.20
CA GLY A 87 4.58 -3.95 -12.00
C GLY A 87 3.20 -3.31 -11.82
N ASN A 88 2.33 -3.88 -10.98
CA ASN A 88 1.01 -3.34 -10.68
C ASN A 88 0.92 -2.79 -9.26
N SER A 89 -0.02 -1.87 -9.01
CA SER A 89 -0.32 -1.37 -7.67
C SER A 89 -1.59 -2.01 -7.12
N TYR A 90 -1.60 -2.32 -5.83
CA TYR A 90 -2.70 -3.00 -5.15
C TYR A 90 -2.98 -2.34 -3.80
N TRP A 91 -4.25 -2.23 -3.41
CA TRP A 91 -4.66 -1.69 -2.11
C TRP A 91 -5.95 -2.36 -1.62
N THR A 92 -6.23 -2.25 -0.33
CA THR A 92 -7.49 -2.71 0.27
C THR A 92 -8.59 -1.68 0.04
N ALA A 93 -9.82 -2.13 -0.19
CA ALA A 93 -10.98 -1.29 -0.34
C ALA A 93 -12.22 -1.96 0.27
N TYR A 94 -13.25 -1.18 0.55
CA TYR A 94 -14.51 -1.67 1.09
C TYR A 94 -15.65 -1.42 0.11
N ASN A 95 -16.35 -2.48 -0.29
CA ASN A 95 -17.54 -2.40 -1.13
C ASN A 95 -18.79 -2.25 -0.25
N ILE A 96 -19.45 -1.10 -0.36
CA ILE A 96 -20.65 -0.73 0.41
C ILE A 96 -21.85 -1.61 0.02
N GLU A 97 -21.97 -2.01 -1.25
CA GLU A 97 -23.10 -2.81 -1.73
C GLU A 97 -23.03 -4.25 -1.23
N THR A 98 -21.86 -4.90 -1.36
CA THR A 98 -21.68 -6.28 -0.90
C THR A 98 -21.31 -6.36 0.58
N SER A 99 -20.93 -5.24 1.20
CA SER A 99 -20.37 -5.17 2.56
C SER A 99 -19.10 -6.01 2.74
N GLU A 100 -18.34 -6.20 1.66
CA GLU A 100 -17.11 -7.00 1.65
C GLU A 100 -15.87 -6.12 1.52
N TYR A 101 -14.78 -6.55 2.17
CA TYR A 101 -13.46 -6.02 1.89
C TYR A 101 -12.80 -6.77 0.72
N LEU A 102 -12.15 -6.03 -0.16
CA LEU A 102 -11.49 -6.57 -1.34
C LEU A 102 -10.13 -5.88 -1.59
N ILE A 103 -9.32 -6.48 -2.44
CA ILE A 103 -8.13 -5.87 -3.03
C ILE A 103 -8.52 -5.30 -4.38
N ARG A 104 -8.22 -4.02 -4.60
CA ARG A 104 -8.22 -3.40 -5.94
C ARG A 104 -6.83 -3.40 -6.53
N LYS A 105 -6.77 -3.35 -7.85
CA LYS A 105 -5.55 -3.26 -8.64
C LYS A 105 -5.65 -2.09 -9.61
N PHE A 106 -4.57 -1.32 -9.72
CA PHE A 106 -4.28 -0.53 -10.90
C PHE A 106 -3.35 -1.32 -11.83
N ASP A 107 -3.85 -1.65 -13.02
CA ASP A 107 -3.10 -2.38 -14.05
C ASP A 107 -2.31 -1.39 -14.91
N PHE A 108 -0.99 -1.28 -14.75
CA PHE A 108 -0.19 -0.28 -15.48
C PHE A 108 0.04 -0.62 -16.96
N SER A 109 -0.14 -1.88 -17.34
CA SER A 109 -0.08 -2.32 -18.73
C SER A 109 -1.34 -1.94 -19.49
N LYS A 110 -2.51 -2.12 -18.88
CA LYS A 110 -3.82 -1.77 -19.46
C LYS A 110 -4.30 -0.36 -19.12
N GLU A 111 -3.69 0.27 -18.12
CA GLU A 111 -4.06 1.57 -17.53
C GLU A 111 -5.51 1.61 -17.02
N ILE A 112 -5.94 0.52 -16.36
CA ILE A 112 -7.31 0.36 -15.84
C ILE A 112 -7.31 0.04 -14.34
N LEU A 113 -8.35 0.51 -13.66
CA LEU A 113 -8.73 0.05 -12.33
C LEU A 113 -9.55 -1.24 -12.44
N LYS A 114 -9.33 -2.18 -11.52
CA LYS A 114 -10.13 -3.40 -11.43
C LYS A 114 -10.14 -3.96 -10.02
N ASP A 115 -11.21 -4.65 -9.69
CA ASP A 115 -11.27 -5.49 -8.51
C ASP A 115 -10.43 -6.74 -8.74
N PHE A 116 -9.62 -7.11 -7.75
CA PHE A 116 -8.67 -8.21 -7.86
C PHE A 116 -9.16 -9.48 -7.16
N CYS A 117 -9.39 -9.42 -5.85
CA CYS A 117 -9.96 -10.53 -5.08
C CYS A 117 -10.58 -10.05 -3.76
N ILE A 118 -11.46 -10.86 -3.19
CA ILE A 118 -12.05 -10.63 -1.86
C ILE A 118 -11.02 -10.99 -0.78
N LEU A 119 -11.03 -10.28 0.34
CA LEU A 119 -10.17 -10.59 1.49
C LEU A 119 -10.61 -11.89 2.19
N PRO A 120 -9.69 -12.63 2.84
CA PRO A 120 -10.02 -13.90 3.51
C PRO A 120 -10.89 -13.74 4.76
N CYS A 121 -11.13 -12.51 5.20
CA CYS A 121 -11.82 -12.16 6.43
C CYS A 121 -13.31 -12.53 6.33
N LYS A 122 -13.72 -13.62 7.00
CA LYS A 122 -15.14 -14.04 7.08
C LYS A 122 -15.91 -13.35 8.21
N LYS A 123 -15.20 -12.77 9.18
CA LYS A 123 -15.76 -12.12 10.37
C LYS A 123 -15.52 -10.62 10.31
N ASN A 124 -16.01 -9.99 9.25
CA ASN A 124 -15.86 -8.54 9.06
C ASN A 124 -16.71 -7.79 10.09
N HIS A 125 -16.10 -7.39 11.21
CA HIS A 125 -16.73 -6.42 12.09
C HIS A 125 -16.56 -5.02 11.49
N GLU A 126 -17.58 -4.19 11.69
CA GLU A 126 -17.51 -2.79 11.28
C GLU A 126 -16.31 -2.11 11.96
N GLY A 127 -15.44 -1.51 11.14
CA GLY A 127 -14.22 -0.84 11.57
C GLY A 127 -12.97 -1.72 11.64
N ASP A 128 -13.03 -3.00 11.25
CA ASP A 128 -11.82 -3.83 11.11
C ASP A 128 -10.86 -3.23 10.09
N THR A 129 -9.56 -3.30 10.38
CA THR A 129 -8.53 -2.63 9.58
C THR A 129 -7.68 -3.63 8.83
N HIS A 130 -7.37 -3.30 7.58
CA HIS A 130 -6.75 -4.22 6.63
C HIS A 130 -5.57 -3.53 5.93
N TYR A 131 -4.37 -4.06 6.14
CA TYR A 131 -3.14 -3.54 5.54
C TYR A 131 -2.47 -4.59 4.67
N LEU A 132 -2.08 -4.19 3.47
CA LEU A 132 -1.43 -5.06 2.50
C LEU A 132 0.08 -4.90 2.56
N SER A 133 0.82 -5.99 2.36
CA SER A 133 2.27 -5.98 2.19
C SER A 133 2.71 -7.11 1.25
N VAL A 134 3.97 -7.08 0.81
CA VAL A 134 4.55 -8.10 -0.07
C VAL A 134 5.21 -9.19 0.76
N PHE A 135 4.80 -10.43 0.56
CA PHE A 135 5.37 -11.62 1.18
C PHE A 135 6.29 -12.36 0.21
N ARG A 136 7.52 -12.66 0.64
CA ARG A 136 8.51 -13.42 -0.15
C ARG A 136 8.72 -12.89 -1.58
N GLY A 137 8.53 -11.59 -1.78
CA GLY A 137 8.76 -10.86 -3.03
C GLY A 137 7.71 -11.07 -4.14
N ASN A 138 6.81 -12.05 -4.03
CA ASN A 138 5.84 -12.36 -5.12
C ASN A 138 4.47 -12.85 -4.62
N ARG A 139 4.21 -12.83 -3.32
CA ARG A 139 2.92 -13.18 -2.70
C ARG A 139 2.38 -11.96 -1.95
N PHE A 140 1.09 -11.96 -1.64
CA PHE A 140 0.56 -10.99 -0.69
C PHE A 140 0.68 -11.51 0.73
N SER A 141 0.94 -10.58 1.64
CA SER A 141 0.51 -10.69 3.03
C SER A 141 -0.56 -9.65 3.30
N MET A 142 -1.45 -9.95 4.23
CA MET A 142 -2.43 -9.02 4.74
C MET A 142 -2.45 -9.08 6.27
N LEU A 143 -2.42 -7.91 6.90
CA LEU A 143 -2.69 -7.73 8.32
C LEU A 143 -4.16 -7.36 8.48
N GLU A 144 -4.87 -8.11 9.30
CA GLU A 144 -6.21 -7.81 9.78
C GLU A 144 -6.12 -7.51 11.28
N GLN A 145 -6.66 -6.38 11.72
CA GLN A 145 -6.87 -6.10 13.14
C GLN A 145 -8.36 -5.97 13.42
N CYS A 146 -8.87 -6.83 14.31
CA CYS A 146 -10.23 -6.79 14.79
C CYS A 146 -10.46 -5.52 15.64
N ASN A 147 -11.44 -4.71 15.28
CA ASN A 147 -11.77 -3.46 15.98
C ASN A 147 -12.30 -3.69 17.41
N ARG A 148 -12.87 -4.87 17.68
CA ARG A 148 -13.44 -5.23 18.99
C ARG A 148 -12.40 -5.79 19.94
N THR A 149 -11.59 -6.74 19.48
CA THR A 149 -10.63 -7.47 20.34
C THR A 149 -9.21 -6.93 20.24
N SER A 150 -8.91 -6.09 19.24
CA SER A 150 -7.55 -5.65 18.88
C SER A 150 -6.60 -6.79 18.50
N GLU A 151 -7.12 -8.01 18.34
CA GLU A 151 -6.36 -9.17 17.87
C GLU A 151 -5.90 -8.93 16.44
N ILE A 152 -4.66 -9.33 16.16
CA ILE A 152 -4.07 -9.23 14.84
C ILE A 152 -3.94 -10.62 14.24
N GLU A 153 -4.48 -10.78 13.04
CA GLU A 153 -4.28 -11.95 12.21
C GLU A 153 -3.48 -11.57 10.97
N ILE A 154 -2.48 -12.39 10.66
CA ILE A 154 -1.71 -12.26 9.43
C ILE A 154 -2.12 -13.38 8.49
N TRP A 155 -2.49 -13.00 7.27
CA TRP A 155 -2.83 -13.90 6.19
C TRP A 155 -1.80 -13.77 5.07
N VAL A 156 -1.55 -14.85 4.35
CA VAL A 156 -0.71 -14.83 3.14
C VAL A 156 -1.38 -15.62 2.03
N THR A 157 -1.19 -15.21 0.79
CA THR A 157 -1.69 -15.98 -0.37
C THR A 157 -0.85 -17.23 -0.52
N GLU A 158 -1.41 -18.41 -0.76
CA GLU A 158 -0.64 -19.67 -0.87
C GLU A 158 0.33 -19.68 -2.05
N LYS A 159 -0.15 -19.14 -3.17
CA LYS A 159 0.56 -19.09 -4.45
C LYS A 159 1.04 -17.68 -4.75
N LYS A 160 2.06 -17.63 -5.60
CA LYS A 160 2.61 -16.41 -6.18
C LYS A 160 1.53 -15.69 -6.99
N ILE A 161 1.46 -14.37 -6.84
CA ILE A 161 0.55 -13.52 -7.59
C ILE A 161 1.10 -13.39 -9.01
N LYS A 162 0.25 -13.72 -9.99
CA LYS A 162 0.53 -13.52 -11.41
C LYS A 162 -0.16 -12.24 -11.89
N ASN A 163 0.37 -11.63 -12.94
CA ASN A 163 -0.19 -10.42 -13.54
C ASN A 163 -1.53 -10.62 -14.28
N GLY A 164 -2.02 -11.87 -14.38
CA GLY A 164 -3.28 -12.25 -15.01
C GLY A 164 -4.53 -11.92 -14.19
N ASP A 165 -5.69 -12.13 -14.80
CA ASP A 165 -6.99 -11.91 -14.18
C ASP A 165 -7.38 -13.08 -13.25
N LYS A 166 -7.95 -12.72 -12.08
CA LYS A 166 -8.85 -13.48 -11.18
C LYS A 166 -8.62 -14.99 -10.94
N GLU A 167 -7.43 -15.57 -11.19
CA GLU A 167 -7.12 -16.91 -10.66
C GLU A 167 -7.40 -16.92 -9.15
N ASP A 168 -8.06 -17.97 -8.64
CA ASP A 168 -8.49 -18.09 -7.25
C ASP A 168 -7.34 -17.77 -6.29
N VAL A 169 -7.36 -16.57 -5.74
CA VAL A 169 -6.39 -16.14 -4.73
C VAL A 169 -6.73 -16.88 -3.45
N VAL A 170 -6.07 -18.02 -3.25
CA VAL A 170 -6.23 -18.81 -2.04
C VAL A 170 -5.37 -18.18 -0.94
N TRP A 171 -6.02 -17.85 0.16
CA TRP A 171 -5.39 -17.33 1.36
C TRP A 171 -5.26 -18.40 2.42
N MET A 172 -4.17 -18.34 3.17
CA MET A 172 -3.95 -19.15 4.36
C MET A 172 -3.59 -18.25 5.54
N LYS A 173 -4.09 -18.60 6.73
CA LYS A 173 -3.69 -17.92 7.96
C LYS A 173 -2.22 -18.24 8.24
N PHE A 174 -1.40 -17.19 8.32
CA PHE A 174 0.03 -17.30 8.54
C PHE A 174 0.37 -17.36 10.04
N MET A 175 -0.18 -16.42 10.83
CA MET A 175 -0.03 -16.40 12.29
C MET A 175 -1.09 -15.49 12.93
N SER A 176 -1.29 -15.65 14.23
CA SER A 176 -1.93 -14.65 15.08
C SER A 176 -0.85 -13.93 15.89
N VAL A 177 -1.01 -12.63 16.06
CA VAL A 177 -0.09 -11.77 16.79
C VAL A 177 -0.80 -11.22 18.01
N SER A 178 -0.19 -11.39 19.17
CA SER A 178 -0.60 -10.76 20.42
C SER A 178 0.49 -9.82 20.89
N ILE A 179 0.17 -8.53 20.94
CA ILE A 179 1.03 -7.47 21.45
C ILE A 179 0.21 -6.73 22.51
N PRO A 180 0.62 -6.74 23.78
CA PRO A 180 -0.03 -5.95 24.82
C PRO A 180 -0.06 -4.47 24.44
N ASP A 181 -1.17 -3.80 24.74
CA ASP A 181 -1.36 -2.36 24.53
C ASP A 181 -1.10 -1.91 23.08
N ILE A 182 -1.36 -2.76 22.08
CA ILE A 182 -1.24 -2.39 20.68
C ILE A 182 -2.29 -1.32 20.33
N PRO A 183 -1.89 -0.18 19.73
CA PRO A 183 -2.86 0.82 19.31
C PRO A 183 -3.82 0.26 18.26
N ARG A 184 -5.05 0.77 18.27
CA ARG A 184 -5.99 0.55 17.18
C ARG A 184 -5.46 1.21 15.92
N LEU A 185 -5.28 0.42 14.87
CA LEU A 185 -4.78 0.83 13.57
C LEU A 185 -5.87 1.54 12.74
N THR A 186 -6.85 2.19 13.36
CA THR A 186 -8.02 2.77 12.70
C THR A 186 -7.68 4.05 11.94
N LEU A 187 -8.43 4.31 10.86
CA LEU A 187 -8.34 5.53 10.04
C LEU A 187 -8.51 6.82 10.86
N SER A 188 -9.30 6.81 11.94
CA SER A 188 -9.48 7.96 12.84
C SER A 188 -8.23 8.34 13.63
N ASN A 189 -7.36 7.38 13.94
CA ASN A 189 -6.07 7.63 14.58
C ASN A 189 -5.00 8.09 13.58
N GLN A 190 -5.28 7.99 12.27
CA GLN A 190 -4.41 8.43 11.18
C GLN A 190 -4.54 9.93 10.90
N SER A 191 -4.77 10.75 11.93
CA SER A 191 -4.96 12.21 11.85
C SER A 191 -3.85 13.01 11.14
N LEU A 192 -2.80 12.34 10.65
CA LEU A 192 -1.68 12.89 9.86
C LEU A 192 -1.40 12.09 8.57
N GLY A 193 -2.37 11.31 8.08
CA GLY A 193 -2.24 10.44 6.90
C GLY A 193 -1.49 9.14 7.14
N ARG A 194 -0.91 8.93 8.32
CA ARG A 194 0.09 7.87 8.53
C ARG A 194 -0.54 6.49 8.62
N CYS A 195 -0.22 5.63 7.66
CA CYS A 195 -0.64 4.25 7.72
C CYS A 195 0.48 3.34 8.26
N PRO A 196 0.13 2.28 9.02
CA PRO A 196 1.10 1.33 9.51
C PRO A 196 1.82 0.62 8.36
N SER A 197 3.13 0.46 8.52
CA SER A 197 3.92 -0.44 7.70
C SER A 197 4.29 -1.65 8.54
N TYR A 198 4.13 -2.85 7.98
CA TYR A 198 4.51 -4.07 8.68
C TYR A 198 5.32 -5.01 7.79
N PHE A 199 6.07 -5.88 8.44
CA PHE A 199 6.91 -6.88 7.85
C PHE A 199 6.79 -8.19 8.62
N ILE A 200 6.82 -9.31 7.91
CA ILE A 200 6.86 -10.65 8.48
C ILE A 200 8.09 -11.38 7.98
N ASP A 201 8.81 -12.03 8.89
CA ASP A 201 9.92 -12.93 8.56
C ASP A 201 9.56 -14.36 8.95
N ASP A 202 9.95 -15.30 8.11
CA ASP A 202 9.69 -16.72 8.29
C ASP A 202 10.92 -17.60 8.01
N ARG A 203 12.11 -16.98 7.93
CA ARG A 203 13.38 -17.69 7.66
C ARG A 203 13.87 -18.58 8.80
N TYR A 204 13.58 -18.22 10.05
CA TYR A 204 13.99 -18.99 11.23
C TYR A 204 12.78 -19.33 12.10
N GLU A 205 12.25 -18.30 12.75
CA GLU A 205 10.99 -18.35 13.48
C GLU A 205 10.10 -17.25 12.93
N LYS A 206 8.78 -17.49 12.93
CA LYS A 206 7.81 -16.48 12.54
C LYS A 206 7.96 -15.26 13.43
N SER A 207 8.28 -14.14 12.81
CA SER A 207 8.36 -12.86 13.49
C SER A 207 7.55 -11.82 12.74
N PHE A 208 6.98 -10.91 13.51
CA PHE A 208 6.15 -9.82 13.06
C PHE A 208 6.77 -8.51 13.53
N VAL A 209 6.88 -7.56 12.63
CA VAL A 209 7.37 -6.21 12.90
C VAL A 209 6.35 -5.21 12.37
N LEU A 210 5.95 -4.25 13.18
CA LEU A 210 5.02 -3.20 12.85
C LEU A 210 5.64 -1.86 13.22
N CYS A 211 5.63 -0.91 12.28
CA CYS A 211 5.96 0.48 12.54
C CYS A 211 4.67 1.29 12.49
N PHE A 212 4.33 1.91 13.61
CA PHE A 212 3.14 2.75 13.75
C PHE A 212 3.29 3.72 14.91
N THR A 213 2.48 4.78 14.93
CA THR A 213 2.44 5.72 16.05
C THR A 213 1.62 5.14 17.19
N ASP A 214 2.09 5.30 18.42
CA ASP A 214 1.30 4.97 19.60
C ASP A 214 0.21 6.03 19.90
N GLU A 215 -0.57 5.79 20.95
CA GLU A 215 -1.61 6.68 21.47
C GLU A 215 -1.11 8.09 21.80
N THR A 216 0.18 8.25 22.08
CA THR A 216 0.83 9.55 22.34
C THR A 216 1.44 10.17 21.07
N ARG A 217 1.16 9.59 19.90
CA ARG A 217 1.66 9.99 18.57
C ARG A 217 3.17 9.80 18.36
N HIS A 218 3.85 9.06 19.23
CA HIS A 218 5.26 8.73 19.05
C HIS A 218 5.42 7.55 18.09
N GLY A 219 6.35 7.64 17.14
CA GLY A 219 6.68 6.53 16.26
C GLY A 219 7.29 5.38 17.05
N CYS A 220 6.74 4.19 16.87
CA CYS A 220 7.15 3.00 17.58
C CYS A 220 7.32 1.82 16.63
N ILE A 221 8.27 0.95 16.95
CA ILE A 221 8.45 -0.35 16.33
C ILE A 221 7.98 -1.41 17.32
N TYR A 222 6.92 -2.12 16.95
CA TYR A 222 6.41 -3.27 17.68
C TYR A 222 6.97 -4.54 17.05
N ILE A 223 7.53 -5.43 17.85
CA ILE A 223 8.15 -6.68 17.39
C ILE A 223 7.54 -7.82 18.19
N ALA A 224 7.01 -8.83 17.50
CA ALA A 224 6.50 -10.05 18.11
C ALA A 224 7.21 -11.28 17.52
N LYS A 225 7.72 -12.16 18.38
CA LYS A 225 8.46 -13.37 18.00
C LYS A 225 8.38 -14.41 19.12
N GLY A 226 8.03 -15.66 18.79
CA GLY A 226 8.06 -16.77 19.75
C GLY A 226 7.18 -16.55 21.00
N GLY A 227 6.04 -15.88 20.86
CA GLY A 227 5.14 -15.54 21.97
C GLY A 227 5.59 -14.34 22.82
N LEU A 228 6.79 -13.82 22.58
CA LEU A 228 7.28 -12.59 23.20
C LEU A 228 6.97 -11.40 22.30
N SER A 229 6.74 -10.24 22.91
CA SER A 229 6.61 -8.97 22.21
C SER A 229 7.42 -7.87 22.87
N ARG A 230 7.85 -6.88 22.09
CA ARG A 230 8.54 -5.68 22.56
C ARG A 230 8.10 -4.46 21.76
N LYS A 231 7.99 -3.32 22.44
CA LYS A 231 7.80 -1.98 21.85
C LYS A 231 9.11 -1.22 21.96
N VAL A 232 9.58 -0.67 20.85
CA VAL A 232 10.77 0.19 20.77
C VAL A 232 10.31 1.56 20.31
N LYS A 233 10.51 2.59 21.14
CA LYS A 233 10.25 3.97 20.74
C LYS A 233 11.35 4.44 19.79
N ILE A 234 10.97 5.13 18.73
CA ILE A 234 11.91 5.80 17.84
C ILE A 234 12.16 7.18 18.44
N ASP A 235 13.43 7.54 18.62
CA ASP A 235 13.81 8.88 19.10
C ASP A 235 13.23 9.95 18.17
N ASP A 236 12.76 11.05 18.76
CA ASP A 236 11.94 12.05 18.10
C ASP A 236 12.55 12.56 16.78
N VAL A 237 11.96 12.18 15.64
CA VAL A 237 12.39 12.59 14.30
C VAL A 237 11.55 13.80 13.85
N GLY A 238 11.49 14.85 14.68
CA GLY A 238 10.79 16.10 14.37
C GLY A 238 9.34 15.94 13.89
N ASP A 239 8.78 17.02 13.31
CA ASP A 239 7.40 17.10 12.82
C ASP A 239 7.12 16.24 11.57
N GLY A 240 7.28 14.92 11.71
CA GLY A 240 6.42 13.95 11.05
C GLY A 240 7.09 12.91 10.14
N TYR A 241 6.40 11.78 10.05
CA TYR A 241 6.74 10.67 9.17
C TYR A 241 6.18 10.93 7.75
N SER A 242 7.03 10.77 6.74
CA SER A 242 6.65 10.87 5.33
C SER A 242 6.11 9.52 4.81
N HIS A 243 5.12 9.56 3.93
CA HIS A 243 4.69 8.38 3.17
C HIS A 243 5.80 7.93 2.24
N CYS A 244 6.35 6.75 2.49
CA CYS A 244 7.36 6.14 1.63
C CYS A 244 6.76 4.90 0.98
N ILE A 245 6.68 4.88 -0.35
CA ILE A 245 6.37 3.67 -1.09
C ILE A 245 7.69 3.02 -1.46
N TYR A 246 7.95 1.86 -0.86
CA TYR A 246 9.14 1.10 -1.17
C TYR A 246 8.84 0.04 -2.22
N VAL A 247 9.39 0.22 -3.42
CA VAL A 247 9.35 -0.78 -4.48
C VAL A 247 10.71 -1.48 -4.54
N PRO A 248 10.83 -2.73 -4.06
CA PRO A 248 12.08 -3.48 -4.20
C PRO A 248 12.29 -3.84 -5.67
N SER A 249 13.09 -3.03 -6.36
CA SER A 249 13.45 -3.25 -7.76
C SER A 249 14.85 -2.77 -8.07
N PHE A 250 15.58 -3.53 -8.89
CA PHE A 250 16.90 -3.16 -9.40
C PHE A 250 16.85 -2.26 -10.64
N ILE A 251 15.65 -1.93 -11.13
CA ILE A 251 15.47 -1.17 -12.36
C ILE A 251 15.63 0.31 -12.05
N PRO A 252 16.58 1.01 -12.72
CA PRO A 252 16.77 2.43 -12.50
C PRO A 252 15.60 3.24 -13.08
N ILE A 253 15.26 4.34 -12.42
CA ILE A 253 14.28 5.29 -12.93
C ILE A 253 14.99 6.23 -13.91
N PRO A 254 14.45 6.44 -15.13
CA PRO A 254 15.08 7.29 -16.14
C PRO A 254 15.39 8.70 -15.62
N ARG A 255 16.45 9.32 -16.14
CA ARG A 255 16.81 10.70 -15.80
C ARG A 255 15.88 11.69 -16.49
N GLU A 256 15.68 12.86 -15.89
CA GLU A 256 15.28 14.02 -16.68
C GLU A 256 16.39 14.28 -17.70
N SER A 257 16.07 14.23 -18.98
CA SER A 257 16.97 14.72 -20.01
C SER A 257 17.10 16.23 -19.79
N SER A 258 18.28 16.67 -19.38
CA SER A 258 18.67 18.07 -19.41
C SER A 258 18.54 18.53 -20.87
N LYS A 259 17.49 19.29 -21.16
CA LYS A 259 17.41 20.13 -22.35
C LYS A 259 18.19 21.41 -22.12
#